data_AF-A0A6M8HZN2-F1
#
_entry.id   AF-A0A6M8HZN2-F1
#
_cell.length_a   1.000
_cell.length_b   1.000
_cell.length_c   1.000
_cell.angle_alpha   90.00
_cell.angle_beta   90.00
_cell.angle_gamma   90.00
#
_symmetry.space_group_name_H-M   'P 1'
#
loop_
_entity.id
_entity.type
_entity.pdbx_description
1 polymer ?
#
loop_
_entity_poly.entity_id
_entity_poly.type
_entity_poly.pdbx_seq_one_letter_code
_entity_poly.pdbx_strand_id
1 'polypeptide(L)'
;MKERFARLGPVRAVDRVTSGTPAVFSIRLQSDHPDLKTIDAMFVLARRGLSMLKAKRQIEAVIERGQATVELPTVEDTSAVVADLDKAGFEAQLVQLSTTLDVRHVRQKLGLSREQFALRYGLEVEAVRNWETGKREPDTAARSYLRVISNAPEQVGLAYAQTPSP
;
A
#
# COMPACT_ATOMS: atom_id res chain seq x y z
N MET A 1 26.95 -38.03 22.85
CA MET A 1 26.03 -36.88 22.66
C MET A 1 26.76 -35.78 21.88
N LYS A 2 27.03 -35.96 20.58
CA LYS A 2 27.77 -34.97 19.77
C LYS A 2 27.47 -35.03 18.27
N GLU A 3 26.28 -35.49 17.88
CA GLU A 3 25.87 -35.55 16.47
C GLU A 3 24.42 -35.11 16.34
N ARG A 4 24.20 -33.90 15.80
CA ARG A 4 22.94 -33.48 15.13
C ARG A 4 22.94 -32.08 14.53
N PHE A 5 24.00 -31.27 14.69
CA PHE A 5 24.06 -29.90 14.15
C PHE A 5 24.69 -29.75 12.76
N ALA A 6 24.87 -30.83 12.00
CA ALA A 6 25.51 -30.79 10.69
C ALA A 6 24.51 -30.93 9.54
N ARG A 7 23.48 -30.06 9.44
CA ARG A 7 22.63 -29.92 8.23
C ARG A 7 22.05 -28.51 8.03
N LEU A 8 22.75 -27.46 8.47
CA LEU A 8 22.48 -26.14 7.92
C LEU A 8 23.39 -25.98 6.71
N GLY A 9 22.80 -26.07 5.51
CA GLY A 9 23.49 -25.67 4.28
C GLY A 9 24.00 -24.22 4.39
N PRO A 10 24.93 -23.80 3.52
CA PRO A 10 25.56 -22.49 3.63
C PRO A 10 24.49 -21.39 3.69
N VAL A 11 24.56 -20.56 4.74
CA VAL A 11 23.70 -19.38 4.87
C VAL A 11 24.01 -18.49 3.67
N ARG A 12 23.11 -18.48 2.67
CA ARG A 12 23.23 -17.56 1.53
C ARG A 12 23.21 -16.14 2.09
N ALA A 13 24.34 -15.45 1.99
CA ALA A 13 24.38 -14.02 2.26
C ALA A 13 23.36 -13.34 1.35
N VAL A 14 22.47 -12.54 1.94
CA VAL A 14 21.51 -11.75 1.17
C VAL A 14 22.30 -10.66 0.46
N ASP A 15 22.37 -10.72 -0.87
CA ASP A 15 22.93 -9.64 -1.68
C ASP A 15 21.99 -8.44 -1.60
N ARG A 16 22.38 -7.41 -0.86
CA ARG A 16 21.54 -6.25 -0.51
C ARG A 16 21.70 -5.14 -1.53
N VAL A 17 20.58 -4.51 -1.87
CA VAL A 17 20.55 -3.25 -2.62
C VAL A 17 21.19 -2.17 -1.76
N THR A 18 22.12 -1.42 -2.35
CA THR A 18 22.95 -0.43 -1.65
C THR A 18 22.48 1.01 -1.82
N SER A 19 21.63 1.29 -2.81
CA SER A 19 21.10 2.62 -3.11
C SER A 19 19.64 2.52 -3.53
N GLY A 20 18.84 3.48 -3.10
CA GLY A 20 17.40 3.50 -3.32
C GLY A 20 16.69 4.44 -2.33
N THR A 21 15.40 4.65 -2.54
CA THR A 21 14.57 5.49 -1.66
C THR A 21 13.63 4.58 -0.85
N PRO A 22 13.29 4.92 0.40
CA PRO A 22 12.25 4.19 1.13
C PRO A 22 10.92 4.21 0.39
N ALA A 23 10.21 3.09 0.40
CA ALA A 23 8.89 2.97 -0.20
C ALA A 23 8.01 1.97 0.56
N VAL A 24 6.70 2.24 0.58
CA VAL A 24 5.71 1.39 1.25
C VAL A 24 4.95 0.59 0.20
N PHE A 25 4.78 -0.71 0.42
CA PHE A 25 4.03 -1.61 -0.45
C PHE A 25 2.92 -2.31 0.32
N SER A 26 1.77 -2.48 -0.34
CA SER A 26 0.78 -3.48 0.05
C SER A 26 1.11 -4.77 -0.71
N ILE A 27 1.26 -5.87 0.02
CA ILE A 27 1.52 -7.19 -0.53
C ILE A 27 0.29 -8.05 -0.27
N ARG A 28 -0.17 -8.79 -1.27
CA ARG A 28 -1.33 -9.69 -1.19
C ARG A 28 -1.01 -11.06 -1.75
N LEU A 29 -1.77 -12.07 -1.32
CA LEU A 29 -1.71 -13.39 -1.93
C LEU A 29 -2.30 -13.33 -3.35
N GLN A 30 -1.58 -13.88 -4.31
CA GLN A 30 -2.11 -14.10 -5.65
C GLN A 30 -2.87 -15.43 -5.66
N SER A 31 -4.19 -15.39 -5.88
CA SER A 31 -5.07 -16.55 -5.69
C SER A 31 -4.94 -17.65 -6.75
N ASP A 32 -4.25 -17.39 -7.86
CA ASP A 32 -4.12 -18.26 -9.03
C ASP A 32 -2.72 -18.87 -9.20
N HIS A 33 -1.77 -18.57 -8.30
CA HIS A 33 -0.40 -19.07 -8.40
C HIS A 33 -0.27 -20.44 -7.72
N PRO A 34 0.04 -21.53 -8.44
CA PRO A 34 -0.02 -22.90 -7.90
C PRO A 34 1.08 -23.19 -6.86
N ASP A 35 2.20 -22.45 -6.90
CA ASP A 35 3.34 -22.62 -6.00
C ASP A 35 3.76 -21.27 -5.37
N LEU A 36 3.50 -21.10 -4.08
CA LEU A 36 3.98 -19.97 -3.29
C LEU A 36 5.45 -20.17 -2.90
N LYS A 37 6.32 -19.26 -3.32
CA LYS A 37 7.76 -19.31 -3.03
C LYS A 37 8.10 -18.39 -1.86
N THR A 38 7.63 -18.75 -0.66
CA THR A 38 7.79 -17.97 0.58
C THR A 38 9.25 -17.59 0.87
N ILE A 39 10.21 -18.48 0.59
CA ILE A 39 11.64 -18.20 0.79
C ILE A 39 12.12 -17.10 -0.16
N ASP A 40 11.74 -17.18 -1.44
CA ASP A 40 12.12 -16.18 -2.43
C ASP A 40 11.51 -14.82 -2.07
N ALA A 41 10.24 -14.78 -1.69
CA ALA A 41 9.58 -13.56 -1.23
C ALA A 41 10.30 -12.94 0.00
N MET A 42 10.74 -13.75 0.96
CA MET A 42 11.53 -13.25 2.10
C MET A 42 12.87 -12.65 1.65
N PHE A 43 13.56 -13.27 0.69
CA PHE A 43 14.81 -12.73 0.14
C PHE A 43 14.60 -11.42 -0.62
N VAL A 44 13.52 -11.32 -1.38
CA VAL A 44 13.09 -10.11 -2.10
C VAL A 44 12.91 -8.93 -1.15
N LEU A 45 12.31 -9.15 0.02
CA LEU A 45 12.18 -8.14 1.07
C LEU A 45 13.53 -7.85 1.78
N ALA A 46 14.28 -8.89 2.13
CA ALA A 46 15.54 -8.75 2.86
C ALA A 46 16.64 -8.04 2.04
N ARG A 47 16.67 -8.29 0.73
CA ARG A 47 17.54 -7.60 -0.24
C ARG A 47 17.33 -6.08 -0.21
N ARG A 48 16.14 -5.61 0.15
CA ARG A 48 15.73 -4.19 0.15
C ARG A 48 15.72 -3.56 1.55
N GLY A 49 16.48 -4.15 2.46
CA GLY A 49 16.80 -3.55 3.76
C GLY A 49 16.15 -4.26 4.95
N LEU A 50 15.16 -5.13 4.76
CA LEU A 50 14.56 -5.85 5.88
C LEU A 50 15.53 -6.85 6.52
N SER A 51 15.36 -7.09 7.82
CA SER A 51 15.97 -8.27 8.45
C SER A 51 15.19 -9.52 8.05
N MET A 52 15.83 -10.68 8.04
CA MET A 52 15.16 -11.96 7.72
C MET A 52 13.95 -12.21 8.63
N LEU A 53 14.04 -11.85 9.92
CA LEU A 53 12.92 -12.01 10.86
C LEU A 53 11.74 -11.09 10.50
N LYS A 54 12.01 -9.83 10.10
CA LYS A 54 10.94 -8.91 9.66
C LYS A 54 10.34 -9.39 8.34
N ALA A 55 11.16 -9.81 7.39
CA ALA A 55 10.71 -10.35 6.11
C ALA A 55 9.80 -11.57 6.31
N LYS A 56 10.22 -12.53 7.14
CA LYS A 56 9.42 -13.72 7.49
C LYS A 56 8.05 -13.36 8.05
N ARG A 57 8.02 -12.47 9.06
CA ARG A 57 6.76 -12.03 9.67
C ARG A 57 5.81 -11.37 8.68
N GLN A 58 6.33 -10.61 7.71
CA GLN A 58 5.48 -9.99 6.68
C GLN A 58 4.87 -11.05 5.76
N ILE A 59 5.67 -12.00 5.25
CA ILE A 59 5.14 -13.05 4.37
C ILE A 59 4.16 -13.97 5.11
N GLU A 60 4.44 -14.32 6.37
CA GLU A 60 3.50 -15.06 7.21
C GLU A 60 2.18 -14.30 7.38
N ALA A 61 2.23 -12.98 7.63
CA ALA A 61 1.02 -12.17 7.73
C ALA A 61 0.22 -12.15 6.41
N VAL A 62 0.88 -12.10 5.25
CA VAL A 62 0.21 -12.20 3.95
C VAL A 62 -0.47 -13.56 3.78
N ILE A 63 0.20 -14.65 4.14
CA ILE A 63 -0.36 -16.01 4.05
C ILE A 63 -1.57 -16.18 4.98
N GLU A 64 -1.47 -15.71 6.22
CA GLU A 64 -2.51 -15.87 7.23
C GLU A 64 -3.73 -14.96 7.01
N ARG A 65 -3.50 -13.73 6.54
CA ARG A 65 -4.53 -12.66 6.49
C ARG A 65 -4.88 -12.22 5.08
N GLY A 66 -4.24 -12.78 4.07
CA GLY A 66 -4.36 -12.41 2.65
C GLY A 66 -3.60 -11.15 2.25
N GLN A 67 -3.10 -10.35 3.21
CA GLN A 67 -2.39 -9.11 2.92
C GLN A 67 -1.47 -8.64 4.06
N ALA A 68 -0.46 -7.84 3.71
CA ALA A 68 0.36 -7.10 4.66
C ALA A 68 0.87 -5.78 4.02
N THR A 69 1.13 -4.77 4.86
CA THR A 69 1.78 -3.53 4.45
C THR A 69 3.22 -3.54 4.94
N VAL A 70 4.17 -3.33 4.03
CA VAL A 70 5.59 -3.35 4.32
C VAL A 70 6.25 -2.04 3.90
N GLU A 71 7.07 -1.48 4.78
CA GLU A 71 7.99 -0.40 4.44
C GLU A 71 9.36 -1.01 4.12
N LEU A 72 9.84 -0.78 2.89
CA LEU A 72 11.16 -1.18 2.43
C LEU A 72 12.12 0.01 2.55
N PRO A 73 13.21 -0.09 3.34
CA PRO A 73 14.16 1.00 3.51
C PRO A 73 14.90 1.42 2.24
N THR A 74 15.16 0.49 1.32
CA THR A 74 15.98 0.77 0.14
C THR A 74 15.35 0.13 -1.08
N VAL A 75 14.68 0.94 -1.89
CA VAL A 75 14.07 0.50 -3.16
C VAL A 75 14.74 1.21 -4.32
N GLU A 76 15.41 0.40 -5.14
CA GLU A 76 16.12 0.78 -6.35
C GLU A 76 15.16 1.13 -7.49
N ASP A 77 14.11 0.33 -7.63
CA ASP A 77 13.08 0.47 -8.65
C ASP A 77 11.81 -0.20 -8.13
N THR A 78 10.72 0.57 -8.08
CA THR A 78 9.43 0.07 -7.60
C THR A 78 8.89 -1.06 -8.48
N SER A 79 9.14 -1.03 -9.79
CA SER A 79 8.70 -2.07 -10.72
C SER A 79 9.45 -3.38 -10.53
N ALA A 80 10.73 -3.31 -10.15
CA ALA A 80 11.54 -4.48 -9.81
C ALA A 80 11.01 -5.19 -8.55
N VAL A 81 10.60 -4.42 -7.52
CA VAL A 81 9.97 -4.99 -6.31
C VAL A 81 8.72 -5.79 -6.69
N VAL A 82 7.86 -5.20 -7.51
CA VAL A 82 6.60 -5.81 -7.94
C VAL A 82 6.87 -7.08 -8.74
N ALA A 83 7.74 -7.01 -9.75
CA ALA A 83 8.06 -8.16 -10.59
C ALA A 83 8.74 -9.31 -9.82
N ASP A 84 9.56 -9.00 -8.81
CA ASP A 84 10.22 -10.04 -8.00
C ASP A 84 9.26 -10.73 -7.02
N LEU A 85 8.32 -9.98 -6.42
CA LEU A 85 7.27 -10.56 -5.58
C LEU A 85 6.27 -11.38 -6.41
N ASP A 86 5.92 -10.91 -7.60
CA ASP A 86 5.04 -11.60 -8.55
C ASP A 86 5.62 -12.98 -8.93
N LYS A 87 6.91 -13.05 -9.29
CA LYS A 87 7.61 -14.34 -9.53
C LYS A 87 7.60 -15.31 -8.35
N ALA A 88 7.38 -14.81 -7.14
CA ALA A 88 7.26 -15.59 -5.91
C ALA A 88 5.81 -15.94 -5.52
N GLY A 89 4.82 -15.49 -6.31
CA GLY A 89 3.39 -15.73 -6.08
C GLY A 89 2.72 -14.67 -5.19
N PHE A 90 3.30 -13.48 -5.08
CA PHE A 90 2.77 -12.39 -4.26
C PHE A 90 2.54 -11.13 -5.11
N GLU A 91 1.31 -10.63 -5.11
CA GLU A 91 1.03 -9.35 -5.74
C GLU A 91 1.54 -8.22 -4.84
N ALA A 92 2.22 -7.24 -5.40
CA ALA A 92 2.65 -6.05 -4.67
C ALA A 92 2.18 -4.77 -5.36
N GLN A 93 1.72 -3.83 -4.57
CA GLN A 93 1.29 -2.51 -5.04
C GLN A 93 1.95 -1.43 -4.21
N LEU A 94 2.52 -0.43 -4.88
CA LEU A 94 3.13 0.73 -4.24
C LEU A 94 2.05 1.57 -3.54
N VAL A 95 2.22 1.82 -2.25
CA VAL A 95 1.36 2.71 -1.47
C VAL A 95 1.88 4.14 -1.63
N GLN A 96 1.27 4.87 -2.56
CA GLN A 96 1.60 6.28 -2.78
C GLN A 96 0.67 7.22 -2.03
N LEU A 97 1.21 7.97 -1.08
CA LEU A 97 0.62 9.21 -0.59
C LEU A 97 0.92 10.31 -1.61
N SER A 98 0.00 10.52 -2.55
CA SER A 98 0.10 11.64 -3.49
C SER A 98 0.03 12.96 -2.72
N THR A 99 1.01 13.82 -2.98
CA THR A 99 1.16 15.12 -2.30
C THR A 99 0.26 16.20 -2.88
N THR A 100 -0.21 16.03 -4.13
CA THR A 100 -1.01 17.03 -4.83
C THR A 100 -2.29 16.40 -5.40
N LEU A 101 -3.44 16.90 -4.97
CA LEU A 101 -4.75 16.50 -5.47
C LEU A 101 -5.58 17.75 -5.75
N ASP A 102 -6.00 17.91 -7.00
CA ASP A 102 -6.92 18.98 -7.39
C ASP A 102 -8.35 18.60 -7.00
N VAL A 103 -8.78 19.11 -5.84
CA VAL A 103 -10.12 18.86 -5.29
C VAL A 103 -11.21 19.31 -6.26
N ARG A 104 -10.99 20.42 -6.97
CA ARG A 104 -11.96 20.95 -7.93
C ARG A 104 -12.14 19.99 -9.09
N HIS A 105 -11.04 19.48 -9.62
CA HIS A 105 -11.07 18.50 -10.72
C HIS A 105 -11.78 17.21 -10.31
N VAL A 106 -11.49 16.69 -9.12
CA VAL A 106 -12.17 15.48 -8.58
C VAL A 106 -13.68 15.73 -8.51
N ARG A 107 -14.12 16.85 -7.93
CA ARG A 107 -15.55 17.18 -7.84
C ARG A 107 -16.19 17.37 -9.23
N GLN A 108 -15.54 18.10 -10.12
CA GLN A 108 -16.09 18.41 -11.45
C GLN A 108 -16.25 17.17 -12.31
N LYS A 109 -15.32 16.21 -12.23
CA LYS A 109 -15.46 14.90 -12.89
C LYS A 109 -16.71 14.13 -12.48
N LEU A 110 -17.22 14.37 -11.27
CA LEU A 110 -18.44 13.75 -10.75
C LEU A 110 -19.71 14.56 -11.07
N GLY A 111 -19.59 15.74 -11.70
CA GLY A 111 -20.73 16.60 -12.03
C GLY A 111 -21.45 17.20 -10.81
N LEU A 112 -20.78 17.28 -9.65
CA LEU A 112 -21.40 17.72 -8.39
C LEU A 112 -21.13 19.20 -8.09
N SER A 113 -22.11 19.89 -7.50
CA SER A 113 -21.89 21.16 -6.80
C SER A 113 -21.00 20.95 -5.57
N ARG A 114 -20.44 22.03 -4.99
CA ARG A 114 -19.63 21.92 -3.77
C ARG A 114 -20.46 21.35 -2.62
N GLU A 115 -21.71 21.78 -2.51
CA GLU A 115 -22.68 21.35 -1.52
C GLU A 115 -23.01 19.87 -1.68
N GLN A 116 -23.28 19.43 -2.92
CA GLN A 116 -23.55 18.02 -3.22
C GLN A 116 -22.33 17.15 -2.94
N PHE A 117 -21.13 17.60 -3.30
CA PHE A 117 -19.88 16.89 -3.03
C PHE A 117 -19.62 16.77 -1.53
N ALA A 118 -19.78 17.87 -0.80
CA ALA A 118 -19.63 17.91 0.65
C ALA A 118 -20.63 16.96 1.34
N LEU A 119 -21.91 17.03 0.97
CA LEU A 119 -22.95 16.17 1.53
C LEU A 119 -22.72 14.70 1.22
N ARG A 120 -22.38 14.37 -0.04
CA ARG A 120 -22.18 12.99 -0.49
C ARG A 120 -21.02 12.29 0.22
N TYR A 121 -20.01 13.05 0.63
CA TYR A 121 -18.77 12.50 1.19
C TYR A 121 -18.51 12.93 2.63
N GLY A 122 -19.42 13.62 3.31
CA GLY A 122 -19.22 14.02 4.70
C GLY A 122 -18.12 15.05 4.92
N LEU A 123 -17.95 15.98 3.98
CA LEU A 123 -17.01 17.08 4.08
C LEU A 123 -17.75 18.38 4.42
N GLU A 124 -17.03 19.37 4.94
CA GLU A 124 -17.58 20.71 5.07
C GLU A 124 -17.49 21.47 3.75
N VAL A 125 -18.59 22.11 3.34
CA VAL A 125 -18.64 22.93 2.11
C VAL A 125 -17.58 24.03 2.13
N GLU A 126 -17.35 24.63 3.30
CA GLU A 126 -16.33 25.65 3.49
C GLU A 126 -14.91 25.09 3.33
N ALA A 127 -14.64 23.89 3.86
CA ALA A 127 -13.36 23.23 3.67
C ALA A 127 -13.10 22.95 2.17
N VAL A 128 -14.08 22.39 1.45
CA VAL A 128 -14.01 22.16 0.00
C VAL A 128 -13.73 23.46 -0.74
N ARG A 129 -14.45 24.54 -0.42
CA ARG A 129 -14.21 25.87 -1.02
C ARG A 129 -12.79 26.37 -0.77
N ASN A 130 -12.28 26.26 0.46
CA ASN A 130 -10.95 26.73 0.83
C ASN A 130 -9.85 25.92 0.14
N TRP A 131 -10.05 24.61 -0.03
CA TRP A 131 -9.13 23.74 -0.80
C TRP A 131 -9.13 24.07 -2.29
N GLU A 132 -10.31 24.21 -2.91
CA GLU A 132 -10.43 24.54 -4.34
C GLU A 132 -9.93 25.94 -4.73
N THR A 133 -9.78 26.83 -3.75
CA THR A 133 -9.29 28.20 -3.96
C THR A 133 -7.85 28.38 -3.49
N GLY A 134 -7.22 27.34 -2.95
CA GLY A 134 -5.86 27.40 -2.43
C GLY A 134 -5.71 28.21 -1.14
N LYS A 135 -6.81 28.61 -0.48
CA LYS A 135 -6.77 29.32 0.81
C LYS A 135 -6.21 28.45 1.93
N ARG A 136 -6.44 27.14 1.84
CA ARG A 136 -5.93 26.12 2.75
C ARG A 136 -5.68 24.84 1.96
N GLU A 137 -4.71 24.05 2.37
CA GLU A 137 -4.52 22.71 1.83
C GLU A 137 -5.27 21.66 2.68
N PRO A 138 -5.80 20.60 2.06
CA PRO A 138 -6.29 19.44 2.79
C PRO A 138 -5.12 18.81 3.56
N ASP A 139 -5.37 18.42 4.82
CA ASP A 139 -4.39 17.68 5.61
C ASP A 139 -4.18 16.25 5.07
N THR A 140 -3.31 15.47 5.73
CA THR A 140 -3.00 14.10 5.29
C THR A 140 -4.23 13.18 5.27
N ALA A 141 -5.15 13.32 6.23
CA ALA A 141 -6.36 12.49 6.28
C ALA A 141 -7.32 12.89 5.16
N ALA A 142 -7.57 14.19 4.98
CA ALA A 142 -8.41 14.72 3.91
C ALA A 142 -7.87 14.36 2.52
N ARG A 143 -6.54 14.50 2.28
CA ARG A 143 -5.90 14.07 1.02
C ARG A 143 -6.10 12.59 0.75
N SER A 144 -5.90 11.74 1.77
CA SER A 144 -6.10 10.30 1.65
C SER A 144 -7.55 9.99 1.28
N TYR A 145 -8.50 10.61 1.97
CA TYR A 145 -9.92 10.42 1.68
C TYR A 145 -10.32 10.90 0.28
N LEU A 146 -9.88 12.08 -0.13
CA LEU A 146 -10.12 12.63 -1.47
C LEU A 146 -9.51 11.76 -2.58
N ARG A 147 -8.37 11.10 -2.32
CA ARG A 147 -7.77 10.11 -3.23
C ARG A 147 -8.69 8.90 -3.40
N VAL A 148 -9.21 8.36 -2.30
CA VAL A 148 -10.15 7.23 -2.36
C VAL A 148 -11.42 7.64 -3.10
N ILE A 149 -11.96 8.84 -2.86
CA ILE A 149 -13.10 9.39 -3.62
C ILE A 149 -12.77 9.46 -5.11
N SER A 150 -11.59 9.96 -5.49
CA SER A 150 -11.20 10.05 -6.90
C SER A 150 -11.10 8.68 -7.58
N ASN A 151 -10.78 7.62 -6.84
CA ASN A 151 -10.57 6.28 -7.38
C ASN A 151 -11.85 5.43 -7.36
N ALA A 152 -12.71 5.61 -6.36
CA ALA A 152 -13.88 4.78 -6.09
C ALA A 152 -15.07 5.65 -5.59
N PRO A 153 -15.53 6.64 -6.37
CA PRO A 153 -16.47 7.66 -5.91
C PRO A 153 -17.84 7.09 -5.51
N GLU A 154 -18.26 5.99 -6.13
CA GLU A 154 -19.53 5.33 -5.84
C GLU A 154 -19.44 4.54 -4.54
N GLN A 155 -18.41 3.71 -4.39
CA GLN A 155 -18.19 2.86 -3.23
C GLN A 155 -18.00 3.70 -1.97
N VAL A 156 -17.22 4.78 -2.05
CA VAL A 156 -17.04 5.69 -0.93
C VAL A 156 -18.35 6.37 -0.56
N GLY A 157 -19.11 6.85 -1.54
CA GLY A 157 -20.41 7.47 -1.26
C GLY A 157 -21.40 6.50 -0.61
N LEU A 158 -21.46 5.26 -1.10
CA LEU A 158 -22.29 4.19 -0.51
C LEU A 158 -21.83 3.82 0.90
N ALA A 159 -20.53 3.71 1.13
CA ALA A 159 -19.97 3.37 2.44
C ALA A 159 -20.19 4.49 3.46
N TYR A 160 -20.05 5.76 3.05
CA TYR A 160 -20.32 6.91 3.91
C TYR A 160 -21.81 7.04 4.25
N ALA A 161 -22.70 6.78 3.28
CA ALA A 161 -24.15 6.84 3.50
C ALA A 161 -24.66 5.74 4.45
N GLN A 162 -23.96 4.60 4.53
CA GLN A 162 -24.25 3.54 5.50
C GLN A 162 -23.81 4.00 6.88
N THR A 163 -24.69 4.71 7.60
CA THR A 163 -24.53 4.89 9.04
C THR A 163 -24.66 3.51 9.69
N PRO A 164 -23.65 2.98 10.42
CA PRO A 164 -23.89 1.79 11.23
C PRO A 164 -24.92 2.17 12.29
N SER A 165 -26.02 1.40 12.35
CA SER A 165 -26.94 1.46 13.48
C SER A 165 -26.13 1.24 14.75
N PRO A 166 -26.29 2.09 15.79
CA PRO A 166 -25.59 1.91 17.06
C PRO A 166 -25.91 0.56 17.71
#